data_AF-A0A523UAK7-F1
#
_entry.id   AF-A0A523UAK7-F1
#
_cell.length_a   1.000
_cell.length_b   1.000
_cell.length_c   1.000
_cell.angle_alpha   90.00
_cell.angle_beta   90.00
_cell.angle_gamma   90.00
#
_symmetry.space_group_name_H-M   'P 1'
#
loop_
_entity.id
_entity.type
_entity.pdbx_description
1 polymer ?
#
loop_
_entity_poly.entity_id
_entity_poly.type
_entity_poly.pdbx_seq_one_letter_code
_entity_poly.pdbx_strand_id
1 'polypeptide(L)' 'MEESRLPLEHLVYSEAAMLELLGIEKETLDDLRREKDFPAVRLTTRARVYLADEVLAWLKKQARR' A
#
# COMPACT_ATOMS: atom_id res chain seq x y z
N MET A 1 7.63 16.54 -23.12
CA MET A 1 6.38 16.21 -22.43
C MET A 1 6.74 16.08 -20.97
N GLU A 2 6.42 17.10 -20.18
CA GLU A 2 6.72 17.10 -18.75
C GLU A 2 5.74 16.14 -18.10
N GLU A 3 6.19 14.92 -17.82
CA GLU A 3 5.43 13.97 -17.01
C GLU A 3 5.16 14.63 -15.66
N SER A 4 3.94 15.12 -15.48
CA SER A 4 3.47 15.63 -14.20
C SER A 4 3.49 14.47 -13.21
N ARG A 5 4.63 14.29 -12.55
CA ARG A 5 4.79 13.34 -11.45
C ARG A 5 3.89 13.84 -10.34
N LEU A 6 2.72 13.23 -10.23
CA LEU A 6 1.82 13.46 -9.11
C LEU A 6 2.63 13.26 -7.81
N PRO A 7 2.42 14.11 -6.81
CA PRO A 7 2.96 13.89 -5.48
C PRO A 7 2.66 12.45 -5.00
N LEU A 8 3.59 11.84 -4.27
CA LEU A 8 3.43 10.46 -3.75
C LEU A 8 2.12 10.27 -2.99
N GLU A 9 1.67 11.29 -2.26
CA GLU A 9 0.37 11.38 -1.57
C GLU A 9 -0.87 11.21 -2.47
N HIS A 10 -0.73 11.36 -3.79
CA HIS A 10 -1.80 11.14 -4.76
C HIS A 10 -1.67 9.81 -5.52
N LEU A 11 -0.62 9.03 -5.26
CA LEU A 11 -0.46 7.73 -5.88
C LEU A 11 -1.29 6.67 -5.15
N VAL A 12 -2.28 6.15 -5.86
CA VAL A 12 -3.17 5.07 -5.38
C VAL A 12 -2.77 3.78 -6.07
N TYR A 13 -2.32 2.80 -5.29
CA TYR A 13 -1.94 1.48 -5.78
C TYR A 13 -3.09 0.49 -5.66
N SER A 14 -3.25 -0.36 -6.67
CA SER A 14 -4.11 -1.55 -6.59
C SER A 14 -3.44 -2.63 -5.73
N GLU A 15 -4.21 -3.65 -5.32
CA GLU A 15 -3.64 -4.82 -4.62
C GLU A 15 -2.52 -5.48 -5.42
N ALA A 16 -2.72 -5.68 -6.74
CA ALA A 16 -1.70 -6.27 -7.61
C ALA A 16 -0.41 -5.44 -7.64
N ALA A 17 -0.54 -4.13 -7.85
CA ALA A 17 0.63 -3.24 -7.89
C ALA A 17 1.35 -3.17 -6.53
N MET A 18 0.63 -3.29 -5.41
CA MET A 18 1.23 -3.33 -4.08
C MET A 18 2.02 -4.62 -3.83
N LEU A 19 1.51 -5.77 -4.30
CA LEU A 19 2.22 -7.05 -4.22
C LEU A 19 3.54 -7.00 -5.01
N GLU A 20 3.49 -6.47 -6.23
CA GLU A 20 4.68 -6.28 -7.06
C GLU A 20 5.67 -5.29 -6.44
N LEU A 21 5.18 -4.16 -5.93
CA LEU A 21 6.01 -3.12 -5.33
C LEU A 21 6.77 -3.61 -4.08
N LEU A 22 6.10 -4.37 -3.23
CA LEU A 22 6.69 -4.92 -2.01
C LEU A 22 7.42 -6.25 -2.24
N GLY A 23 7.21 -6.89 -3.39
CA GLY A 23 7.78 -8.20 -3.70
C GLY A 23 7.26 -9.31 -2.78
N ILE A 24 6.00 -9.23 -2.36
CA ILE A 24 5.39 -10.18 -1.42
C ILE A 24 4.20 -10.93 -2.03
N GLU A 25 3.88 -12.07 -1.44
CA GLU A 25 2.71 -12.85 -1.82
C GLU A 25 1.43 -12.29 -1.18
N LYS A 26 0.29 -12.65 -1.76
CA LYS A 26 -1.03 -12.20 -1.30
C LYS A 26 -1.30 -12.61 0.15
N GLU A 27 -0.89 -13.82 0.54
CA GLU A 27 -1.05 -14.31 1.90
C GLU A 27 -0.34 -13.40 2.90
N THR A 28 0.92 -13.05 2.61
CA THR A 28 1.68 -12.09 3.43
C THR A 28 0.99 -10.73 3.53
N LEU A 29 0.43 -10.22 2.42
CA LEU A 29 -0.32 -8.96 2.44
C LEU A 29 -1.64 -9.06 3.22
N ASP A 30 -2.32 -10.22 3.19
CA ASP A 30 -3.48 -10.50 4.04
C ASP A 30 -3.10 -10.53 5.53
N ASP A 31 -1.98 -11.16 5.90
CA ASP A 31 -1.48 -11.21 7.28
C ASP A 31 -1.08 -9.83 7.78
N LEU A 32 -0.36 -9.05 6.97
CA LEU A 32 -0.03 -7.66 7.28
C LEU A 32 -1.28 -6.82 7.59
N ARG A 33 -2.34 -7.00 6.81
CA ARG A 33 -3.63 -6.32 7.04
C ARG A 33 -4.32 -6.77 8.33
N ARG A 34 -4.25 -8.06 8.67
CA ARG A 34 -4.95 -8.63 9.83
C ARG A 34 -4.22 -8.40 11.14
N GLU A 35 -2.90 -8.55 11.14
CA GLU A 35 -2.11 -8.64 12.37
C GLU A 35 -1.27 -7.39 12.64
N LYS A 36 -0.93 -6.62 11.60
CA LYS A 36 0.02 -5.51 11.71
C LYS A 36 -0.58 -4.16 11.32
N ASP A 37 -1.90 -4.10 11.19
CA ASP A 37 -2.66 -2.89 10.89
C ASP A 37 -2.13 -2.19 9.63
N PHE A 38 -1.84 -2.97 8.59
CA PHE A 38 -1.30 -2.44 7.34
C PHE A 38 -2.34 -1.54 6.63
N PRO A 39 -1.99 -0.31 6.23
CA PRO A 39 -2.94 0.66 5.73
C PRO A 39 -3.54 0.21 4.40
N ALA A 40 -4.87 0.12 4.35
CA ALA A 40 -5.61 -0.24 3.15
C ALA A 40 -6.98 0.47 3.13
N VAL A 41 -7.31 1.07 2.00
CA VAL A 41 -8.63 1.69 1.76
C VAL A 41 -9.51 0.69 1.04
N ARG A 42 -10.67 0.39 1.61
CA ARG A 42 -11.65 -0.51 0.99
C ARG A 42 -12.53 0.28 0.01
N LEU A 43 -12.36 0.02 -1.29
CA LEU A 43 -13.22 0.61 -2.32
C LEU A 43 -14.55 -0.12 -2.45
N THR A 44 -14.52 -1.45 -2.35
CA THR A 44 -15.72 -2.29 -2.40
C THR A 44 -15.59 -3.48 -1.46
N THR A 45 -16.61 -4.34 -1.40
CA THR A 45 -16.53 -5.59 -0.64
C THR A 45 -15.35 -6.47 -1.07
N ARG A 46 -14.89 -6.38 -2.33
CA ARG A 46 -13.80 -7.24 -2.85
C ARG A 46 -12.52 -6.49 -3.23
N ALA A 47 -12.58 -5.18 -3.40
CA ALA A 47 -11.45 -4.38 -3.86
C ALA A 47 -10.90 -3.49 -2.74
N ARG A 48 -9.57 -3.47 -2.64
CA ARG A 48 -8.81 -2.57 -1.78
C ARG A 48 -7.75 -1.85 -2.61
N VAL A 49 -7.47 -0.63 -2.20
CA VAL A 49 -6.40 0.20 -2.74
C VAL A 49 -5.54 0.74 -1.61
N TYR A 50 -4.37 1.20 -1.97
CA TYR A 50 -3.32 1.57 -1.03
C TYR A 50 -2.80 2.96 -1.38
N LEU A 51 -2.90 3.88 -0.44
CA LEU A 51 -2.34 5.21 -0.57
C LEU A 51 -0.83 5.12 -0.30
N ALA A 52 -0.02 5.60 -1.23
CA ALA A 52 1.42 5.41 -1.16
C ALA A 52 2.05 6.08 0.06
N ASP A 53 1.53 7.24 0.48
CA ASP A 53 2.02 7.98 1.64
C ASP A 53 1.75 7.23 2.95
N GLU A 54 0.54 6.71 3.13
CA GLU A 54 0.13 5.93 4.31
C GLU A 54 0.96 4.65 4.42
N VAL A 55 1.13 3.93 3.30
CA VAL A 55 1.99 2.73 3.25
C VAL A 55 3.44 3.10 3.60
N LEU A 56 3.98 4.17 3.03
CA LEU A 56 5.34 4.62 3.32
C LEU A 56 5.51 5.05 4.78
N ALA A 57 4.53 5.75 5.35
CA ALA A 57 4.52 6.16 6.75
C ALA A 57 4.51 4.93 7.68
N TRP A 58 3.69 3.93 7.36
CA TRP A 58 3.64 2.67 8.09
C TRP A 58 4.98 1.93 8.01
N LEU A 59 5.58 1.80 6.83
CA LEU A 59 6.89 1.15 6.65
C LEU A 59 7.98 1.84 7.47
N LYS A 60 8.02 3.18 7.44
CA LYS A 60 8.96 3.98 8.27
C LYS A 60 8.75 3.76 9.77
N LYS A 61 7.50 3.58 10.21
CA LYS A 61 7.18 3.29 11.62
C LYS A 61 7.68 1.90 12.03
N GLN A 62 7.51 0.89 11.19
CA GLN A 62 8.00 -0.47 11.48
C GLN A 62 9.52 -0.56 11.46
N ALA A 63 10.20 0.12 10.52
CA ALA A 63 11.65 0.12 10.43
C ALA A 63 12.37 0.78 11.64
N ARG A 64 11.65 1.59 12.42
CA ARG A 64 12.16 2.23 13.64
C ARG A 64 11.97 1.39 14.91
N ARG A 65 11.33 0.23 14.79
CA ARG A 65 10.94 -0.63 15.91
C ARG A 65 11.83 -1.85 15.98
#